data_AF-A0A8J2Q6A4-F1
#
_entry.id   AF-A0A8J2Q6A4-F1
#
_cell.length_a   1.000
_cell.length_b   1.000
_cell.length_c   1.000
_cell.angle_alpha   90.00
_cell.angle_beta   90.00
_cell.angle_gamma   90.00
#
_symmetry.space_group_name_H-M   'P 1'
#
loop_
_entity.id
_entity.type
_entity.pdbx_description
1 polymer ?
#
loop_
_entity_poly.entity_id
_entity_poly.type
_entity_poly.pdbx_seq_one_letter_code
_entity_poly.pdbx_strand_id
1 'polypeptide(L)'
;MVNYGSGVSVHTEPGIRTHSRLTVPSAGHQHAGNYTCKASNTQPATVQVYVSDGDKTAAIQRQSGSHFVPHWWTLLMADLLLVFGIHVPFNHR
;
A
#
# COMPACT_ATOMS: atom_id res chain seq x y z
N MET A 1 16.29 27.81 18.10
CA MET A 1 15.21 27.42 17.16
C MET A 1 14.65 28.70 16.57
N VAL A 2 14.61 28.83 15.25
CA VAL A 2 14.04 30.01 14.58
C VAL A 2 12.67 29.59 14.02
N ASN A 3 11.61 30.27 14.45
CA ASN A 3 10.25 29.99 14.01
C ASN A 3 9.89 30.97 12.88
N TYR A 4 9.85 30.47 11.66
CA TYR A 4 9.45 31.25 10.49
C TYR A 4 7.94 31.09 10.24
N GLY A 5 7.12 31.66 11.14
CA GLY A 5 5.67 31.85 10.93
C GLY A 5 4.79 30.59 10.93
N SER A 6 3.63 30.71 11.59
CA SER A 6 2.46 29.81 11.57
C SER A 6 2.74 28.30 11.49
N GLY A 7 3.54 27.76 12.40
CA GLY A 7 3.66 26.30 12.61
C GLY A 7 4.83 25.63 11.90
N VAL A 8 5.70 26.38 11.23
CA VAL A 8 6.93 25.86 10.64
C VAL A 8 8.07 25.93 11.65
N SER A 9 8.76 24.82 11.89
CA SER A 9 9.89 24.75 12.83
C SER A 9 11.19 24.44 12.09
N VAL A 10 12.20 25.28 12.32
CA VAL A 10 13.57 25.08 11.83
C VAL A 10 14.49 24.77 13.00
N HIS A 11 15.05 23.57 12.98
CA HIS A 11 16.08 23.14 13.92
C HIS A 11 17.43 23.15 13.21
N THR A 12 18.42 23.83 13.77
CA THR A 12 19.77 23.87 13.21
C THR A 12 20.74 23.28 14.21
N GLU A 13 21.40 22.20 13.83
CA GLU A 13 22.41 21.51 14.62
C GLU A 13 23.80 21.91 14.09
N PRO A 14 24.58 22.69 14.87
CA PRO A 14 25.95 23.00 14.51
C PRO A 14 26.87 21.80 14.74
N GLY A 15 27.72 21.48 13.76
CA GLY A 15 28.70 20.40 13.79
C GLY A 15 29.74 20.56 12.68
N ILE A 16 30.54 19.52 12.40
CA ILE A 16 31.49 19.52 11.25
C ILE A 16 30.75 19.81 9.93
N ARG A 17 29.48 19.41 9.85
CA ARG A 17 28.51 19.87 8.85
C ARG A 17 27.31 20.44 9.60
N THR A 18 26.89 21.65 9.25
CA THR A 18 25.68 22.25 9.82
C THR A 18 24.46 21.61 9.19
N HIS A 19 23.62 20.96 10.00
CA HIS A 19 22.38 20.36 9.54
C HIS A 19 21.20 21.26 9.92
N SER A 20 20.34 21.56 8.94
CA SER A 20 19.09 22.30 9.16
C SER A 20 17.90 21.39 8.86
N ARG A 21 17.00 21.21 9.83
CA ARG A 21 15.78 20.42 9.71
C ARG A 21 14.57 21.34 9.73
N LEU A 22 13.79 21.28 8.65
CA LEU A 22 12.53 21.98 8.48
C LEU A 22 11.36 21.03 8.69
N THR A 23 10.40 21.39 9.54
CA THR A 23 9.18 20.61 9.79
C THR A 23 7.94 21.44 9.45
N VAL A 24 7.07 20.91 8.59
CA VAL A 24 5.78 21.51 8.18
C VAL A 24 4.65 20.51 8.50
N PRO A 25 3.96 20.65 9.64
CA PRO A 25 3.03 19.62 10.15
C PRO A 25 1.73 19.47 9.34
N SER A 26 1.29 20.49 8.62
CA SER A 26 0.06 20.48 7.81
C SER A 26 0.34 20.95 6.38
N ALA A 27 1.22 20.24 5.68
CA ALA A 27 1.62 20.59 4.31
C ALA A 27 0.44 20.40 3.33
N GLY A 28 -0.24 21.50 2.97
CA GLY A 28 -1.09 21.60 1.78
C GLY A 28 -0.37 22.20 0.57
N HIS A 29 -1.06 22.30 -0.58
CA HIS A 29 -0.53 22.80 -1.86
C HIS A 29 0.19 24.15 -1.77
N GLN A 30 -0.27 25.07 -0.90
CA GLN A 30 0.39 26.37 -0.66
C GLN A 30 1.82 26.27 -0.10
N HIS A 31 2.23 25.10 0.40
CA HIS A 31 3.59 24.85 0.88
C HIS A 31 4.50 24.23 -0.21
N ALA A 32 4.00 24.00 -1.42
CA ALA A 32 4.86 23.56 -2.52
C ALA A 32 5.77 24.73 -2.98
N GLY A 33 7.03 24.44 -3.29
CA GLY A 33 7.97 25.47 -3.72
C GLY A 33 9.44 25.11 -3.52
N ASN A 34 10.29 26.10 -3.73
CA ASN A 34 11.74 25.96 -3.61
C ASN A 34 12.20 26.34 -2.20
N TYR A 35 12.62 25.33 -1.45
CA TYR A 35 13.18 25.51 -0.12
C TYR A 35 14.69 25.63 -0.22
N THR A 36 15.22 26.78 0.19
CA THR A 36 16.66 27.05 0.16
C THR A 36 17.21 27.11 1.57
N CYS A 37 18.16 26.24 1.87
CA CYS A 37 18.96 26.30 3.08
C CYS A 37 20.14 27.24 2.83
N LYS A 38 20.21 28.35 3.57
CA LYS A 38 21.32 29.31 3.54
C LYS A 38 21.98 29.37 4.91
N ALA A 39 23.19 28.82 5.02
CA ALA A 39 24.04 29.01 6.20
C ALA A 39 25.03 30.17 5.96
N SER A 40 25.45 30.85 7.03
CA SER A 40 26.23 32.10 6.93
C SER A 40 27.58 31.98 6.21
N ASN A 41 28.15 30.78 6.09
CA ASN A 41 29.49 30.55 5.54
C ASN A 41 29.57 29.44 4.47
N THR A 42 28.45 29.00 3.92
CA THR A 42 28.44 27.92 2.92
C THR A 42 27.57 28.26 1.72
N GLN A 43 27.81 27.58 0.61
CA GLN A 43 26.96 27.67 -0.58
C GLN A 43 25.52 27.26 -0.22
N PRO A 44 24.50 28.04 -0.62
CA PRO A 44 23.11 27.67 -0.37
C PRO A 44 22.74 26.41 -1.14
N ALA A 45 21.96 25.54 -0.50
CA ALA A 45 21.41 24.34 -1.13
C ALA A 45 19.90 24.50 -1.28
N THR A 46 19.39 24.29 -2.50
CA THR A 46 17.97 24.43 -2.82
C THR A 46 17.37 23.06 -3.16
N VAL A 47 16.18 22.79 -2.62
CA VAL A 47 15.38 21.61 -2.92
C VAL A 47 13.99 22.05 -3.37
N GLN A 48 13.42 21.32 -4.33
CA GLN A 48 12.05 21.54 -4.79
C GLN A 48 11.11 20.59 -4.06
N VAL A 49 10.09 21.14 -3.40
CA VAL A 49 9.09 20.38 -2.65
C VAL A 49 7.77 20.42 -3.41
N TYR A 50 7.21 19.24 -3.66
CA TYR A 50 5.88 19.06 -4.23
C TYR A 50 4.97 18.42 -3.19
N VAL A 51 3.71 18.86 -3.13
CA VAL A 51 2.69 18.35 -2.21
C VAL A 51 1.55 17.78 -3.05
N SER A 52 1.08 16.59 -2.70
CA SER A 52 -0.03 15.92 -3.39
C SER A 52 -1.05 15.43 -2.38
N ASP A 53 -2.33 15.44 -2.76
CA ASP A 53 -3.37 14.77 -2.01
C ASP A 53 -3.16 13.26 -2.10
N GLY A 54 -3.00 12.58 -0.97
CA GLY A 54 -2.76 11.13 -0.95
C GLY A 54 -4.00 10.35 -1.38
N ASP A 55 -3.87 9.57 -2.46
CA ASP A 55 -4.93 8.65 -2.90
C ASP A 55 -5.14 7.53 -1.88
N LYS A 56 -6.38 7.34 -1.43
CA LYS A 56 -6.76 6.28 -0.50
C LYS A 56 -7.10 5.00 -1.26
N THR A 57 -6.11 4.36 -1.89
CA THR A 57 -6.34 3.07 -2.54
C THR A 57 -6.45 1.95 -1.49
N ALA A 58 -7.65 1.42 -1.26
CA ALA A 58 -7.82 0.20 -0.48
C ALA A 58 -7.62 -1.03 -1.39
N ALA A 59 -6.78 -1.98 -0.97
CA ALA A 59 -6.56 -3.23 -1.70
C ALA A 59 -7.75 -4.18 -1.50
N ILE A 60 -8.52 -4.43 -2.56
CA ILE A 60 -9.62 -5.41 -2.56
C ILE A 60 -9.02 -6.79 -2.89
N GLN A 61 -8.72 -7.60 -1.86
CA GLN A 61 -8.35 -9.00 -2.07
C GLN A 61 -9.61 -9.83 -2.32
N ARG A 62 -9.99 -9.99 -3.59
CA ARG A 62 -10.98 -10.99 -4.01
C ARG A 62 -10.35 -12.37 -3.90
N GLN A 63 -10.56 -13.05 -2.78
CA GLN A 63 -10.26 -14.47 -2.69
C GLN A 63 -11.29 -15.21 -3.55
N SER A 64 -10.94 -15.52 -4.79
CA SER A 64 -11.67 -16.50 -5.60
C SER A 64 -11.64 -17.82 -4.84
N GLY A 65 -12.77 -18.20 -4.25
CA GLY A 65 -12.94 -19.48 -3.59
C GLY A 65 -12.69 -20.61 -4.57
N SER A 66 -11.54 -21.28 -4.45
CA SER A 66 -11.27 -22.51 -5.18
C SER A 66 -12.21 -23.59 -4.65
N HIS A 67 -13.07 -24.13 -5.52
CA HIS A 67 -13.95 -25.26 -5.21
C HIS A 67 -13.09 -26.50 -4.91
N PHE A 68 -12.76 -26.73 -3.65
CA PHE A 68 -12.17 -27.98 -3.19
C PHE A 68 -13.27 -29.05 -3.12
N VAL A 69 -13.60 -29.65 -4.25
CA VAL A 69 -14.40 -30.89 -4.25
C VAL A 69 -13.44 -32.01 -3.88
N PRO A 70 -13.58 -32.61 -2.70
CA PRO A 70 -12.51 -33.44 -2.22
C PRO A 70 -12.68 -34.86 -2.79
N HIS A 71 -11.56 -35.48 -3.15
CA HIS A 71 -11.51 -36.68 -4.01
C HIS A 71 -12.39 -37.86 -3.53
N TRP A 72 -12.52 -38.05 -2.22
CA TRP A 72 -13.42 -39.00 -1.58
C TRP A 72 -14.89 -38.84 -1.99
N TRP A 73 -15.37 -37.62 -2.26
CA TRP A 73 -16.73 -37.39 -2.77
C TRP A 73 -16.92 -37.98 -4.18
N THR A 74 -15.88 -37.91 -5.03
CA THR A 74 -15.95 -38.48 -6.39
C THR A 74 -16.00 -40.00 -6.36
N LEU A 75 -15.27 -40.63 -5.43
CA LEU A 75 -15.27 -42.08 -5.25
C LEU A 75 -16.59 -42.59 -4.68
N LEU A 76 -17.15 -41.89 -3.69
CA LEU A 76 -18.47 -42.22 -3.11
C LEU A 76 -19.60 -42.16 -4.15
N MET A 77 -19.59 -41.17 -5.03
CA MET A 77 -20.60 -41.07 -6.10
C MET A 77 -20.43 -42.14 -7.18
N ALA A 78 -19.18 -42.52 -7.52
CA ALA A 78 -18.91 -43.56 -8.50
C ALA A 78 -19.36 -44.95 -8.02
N ASP A 79 -19.12 -45.27 -6.75
CA ASP A 79 -19.54 -46.54 -6.12
C ASP A 79 -21.08 -46.64 -6.04
N LEU A 80 -21.75 -45.53 -5.68
CA LEU A 80 -23.21 -45.41 -5.69
C LEU A 80 -23.78 -45.65 -7.11
N LEU A 81 -23.19 -45.04 -8.14
CA LEU A 81 -23.65 -45.21 -9.53
C LEU A 81 -23.46 -46.65 -10.03
N LEU A 82 -22.39 -47.32 -9.60
CA LEU A 82 -22.16 -48.73 -9.90
C LEU A 82 -23.22 -49.60 -9.22
N VAL A 83 -23.44 -49.48 -7.90
CA VAL A 83 -24.39 -50.30 -7.13
C VAL A 83 -25.84 -50.11 -7.61
N PHE A 84 -26.26 -48.88 -7.88
CA PHE A 84 -27.61 -48.58 -8.35
C PHE A 84 -27.77 -48.77 -9.87
N GLY A 85 -26.68 -48.70 -10.64
CA GLY A 85 -26.67 -48.90 -12.10
C GLY A 85 -26.81 -50.36 -12.54
N ILE A 86 -26.41 -51.34 -11.72
CA ILE A 86 -26.62 -52.77 -12.02
C ILE A 86 -28.10 -53.19 -11.91
N HIS A 87 -28.98 -52.33 -11.39
CA HIS A 87 -30.41 -52.64 -11.22
C HIS A 87 -31.30 -52.23 -12.41
N VAL A 88 -30.75 -51.69 -13.51
CA VAL A 88 -31.52 -51.52 -14.74
C VAL A 88 -31.18 -52.68 -15.68
N PRO A 89 -31.92 -53.81 -15.65
CA PRO A 89 -31.72 -54.84 -16.64
C PRO A 89 -32.06 -54.21 -17.99
N PHE A 90 -31.03 -54.05 -18.82
CA PHE A 90 -31.17 -53.64 -20.21
C PHE A 90 -31.91 -54.77 -20.93
N ASN A 91 -33.24 -54.66 -20.93
CA ASN A 91 -34.17 -55.56 -21.60
C ASN A 91 -33.88 -55.49 -23.10
N HIS A 92 -33.21 -56.52 -23.60
CA HIS A 92 -32.91 -56.70 -25.01
C HIS A 92 -34.22 -57.00 -25.74
N ARG A 93 -34.73 -56.01 -26.49
CA ARG A 93 -35.67 -56.26 -27.60
C ARG A 93 -34.97 -55.94 -28.91
#